data_AF-A0A173TYJ1-F1
#
_entry.id   AF-A0A173TYJ1-F1
#
_cell.length_a   1.000
_cell.length_b   1.000
_cell.length_c   1.000
_cell.angle_alpha   90.00
_cell.angle_beta   90.00
_cell.angle_gamma   90.00
#
_symmetry.space_group_name_H-M   'P 1'
#
loop_
_entity.id
_entity.type
_entity.pdbx_description
1 polymer ?
#
loop_
_entity_poly.entity_id
_entity_poly.type
_entity_poly.pdbx_seq_one_letter_code
_entity_poly.pdbx_strand_id
1 'polypeptide(L)'
;MLGCIIGDNLRNQKNSSEGITIMMAVADVLLSKLVFEDLRQESESDTLYRNRFDYFMTHAKKTKKDIQLSQWTQIAAIPIGFSSNTIDEAKEEAKRCTRIMTDNKKKQEEAALLASLIFLGKEGVPKEAIPFFLEAEYNLKLTPKKSPLARAILDLISQESFESYLEHNKLAKRRSYTLLCGGLGQAFFPLPASLSNATLDLLHEDYKRIVLSFHKTYDLAF
;
A
#
# COMPACT_ATOMS: atom_id res chain seq x y z
N MET A 1 4.16 4.38 -1.50
CA MET A 1 4.99 3.16 -1.55
C MET A 1 6.29 3.26 -0.77
N LEU A 2 7.15 4.25 -1.02
CA LEU A 2 8.45 4.38 -0.37
C LEU A 2 8.35 4.41 1.17
N GLY A 3 7.30 5.02 1.73
CA GLY A 3 7.02 5.02 3.16
C GLY A 3 6.86 3.62 3.76
N CYS A 4 6.29 2.66 3.03
CA CYS A 4 6.23 1.25 3.47
C CYS A 4 7.62 0.67 3.65
N ILE A 5 8.50 0.91 2.68
CA ILE A 5 9.87 0.40 2.67
C ILE A 5 10.67 1.04 3.81
N ILE A 6 10.48 2.34 4.06
CA ILE A 6 11.05 3.02 5.23
C ILE A 6 10.59 2.33 6.53
N GLY A 7 9.28 2.09 6.68
CA GLY A 7 8.72 1.39 7.85
C GLY A 7 9.26 -0.03 8.03
N ASP A 8 9.63 -0.70 6.94
CA ASP A 8 10.28 -2.01 6.96
C ASP A 8 11.74 -1.94 7.41
N ASN A 9 12.49 -0.98 6.87
CA ASN A 9 13.91 -0.77 7.13
C ASN A 9 14.16 -0.40 8.60
N LEU A 10 13.26 0.38 9.22
CA LEU A 10 13.34 0.72 10.65
C LEU A 10 13.29 -0.50 11.59
N ARG A 11 12.86 -1.67 11.09
CA ARG A 11 12.88 -2.92 11.86
C ARG A 11 14.21 -3.68 11.78
N ASN A 12 15.23 -3.15 11.09
CA ASN A 12 16.58 -3.73 10.99
C ASN A 12 16.61 -5.20 10.51
N GLN A 13 15.73 -5.59 9.58
CA GLN A 13 15.74 -6.94 9.02
C GLN A 13 16.40 -6.96 7.64
N LYS A 14 17.48 -7.75 7.49
CA LYS A 14 18.35 -7.82 6.30
C LYS A 14 17.68 -8.25 4.98
N ASN A 15 16.41 -8.66 4.98
CA ASN A 15 15.72 -9.18 3.80
C ASN A 15 14.41 -8.43 3.54
N SER A 16 14.19 -8.03 2.28
CA SER A 16 12.90 -7.54 1.77
C SER A 16 11.75 -8.48 2.17
N SER A 17 10.67 -7.91 2.71
CA SER A 17 9.48 -8.69 3.09
C SER A 17 8.71 -9.21 1.88
N GLU A 18 7.99 -10.32 2.08
CA GLU A 18 6.91 -10.75 1.18
C GLU A 18 5.96 -9.60 0.83
N GLY A 19 5.58 -8.78 1.82
CA GLY A 19 4.73 -7.62 1.64
C GLY A 19 5.30 -6.61 0.64
N ILE A 20 6.59 -6.28 0.71
CA ILE A 20 7.24 -5.41 -0.27
C ILE A 20 7.21 -6.03 -1.67
N THR A 21 7.54 -7.31 -1.79
CA THR A 21 7.53 -8.00 -3.10
C THR A 21 6.14 -7.95 -3.75
N ILE A 22 5.10 -8.22 -2.97
CA ILE A 22 3.70 -8.14 -3.40
C ILE A 22 3.34 -6.70 -3.80
N MET A 23 3.72 -5.70 -2.99
CA MET A 23 3.49 -4.29 -3.30
C MET A 23 4.18 -3.87 -4.61
N MET A 24 5.43 -4.31 -4.83
CA MET A 24 6.18 -4.05 -6.07
C MET A 24 5.50 -4.69 -7.28
N ALA A 25 4.98 -5.92 -7.14
CA ALA A 25 4.25 -6.59 -8.22
C ALA A 25 2.99 -5.81 -8.62
N VAL A 26 2.24 -5.30 -7.64
CA VAL A 26 1.06 -4.46 -7.93
C VAL A 26 1.47 -3.14 -8.58
N ALA A 27 2.52 -2.48 -8.10
CA ALA A 27 3.01 -1.24 -8.67
C ALA A 27 3.49 -1.41 -10.12
N ASP A 28 4.18 -2.52 -10.43
CA ASP A 28 4.63 -2.86 -11.78
C ASP A 28 3.46 -3.13 -12.73
N VAL A 29 2.38 -3.76 -12.23
CA VAL A 29 1.13 -3.93 -13.00
C VAL A 29 0.51 -2.58 -13.34
N LEU A 30 0.39 -1.69 -12.34
CA LEU A 30 -0.21 -0.36 -12.52
C LEU A 30 0.60 0.49 -13.50
N LEU A 31 1.93 0.47 -13.39
CA LEU A 31 2.84 1.10 -14.36
C LEU A 31 2.68 0.50 -15.77
N SER A 32 2.53 -0.81 -15.88
CA SER A 32 2.32 -1.47 -17.17
C SER A 32 0.97 -1.10 -17.79
N LYS A 33 -0.12 -1.00 -17.00
CA LYS A 33 -1.43 -0.60 -17.49
C LYS A 33 -1.42 0.79 -18.13
N LEU A 34 -0.65 1.72 -17.58
CA LEU A 34 -0.45 3.05 -18.19
C LEU A 34 0.27 2.99 -19.54
N VAL A 35 1.14 2.00 -19.75
CA VAL A 35 1.77 1.76 -21.07
C VAL A 35 0.78 1.11 -22.04
N PHE A 36 -0.27 0.46 -21.54
CA PHE A 36 -1.25 -0.32 -22.30
C PHE A 36 -2.69 0.19 -22.12
N GLU A 37 -2.93 1.49 -21.98
CA GLU A 37 -4.28 2.10 -21.76
C GLU A 37 -5.35 1.73 -22.81
N ASP A 38 -5.00 0.96 -23.85
CA ASP A 38 -5.92 0.30 -24.79
C ASP A 38 -6.64 -0.96 -24.24
N LEU A 39 -6.25 -1.54 -23.10
CA LEU A 39 -6.82 -2.80 -22.60
C LEU A 39 -8.08 -2.57 -21.74
N ARG A 40 -9.23 -2.35 -22.41
CA ARG A 40 -10.55 -2.13 -21.80
C ARG A 40 -11.30 -3.39 -21.31
N GLN A 41 -10.68 -4.55 -21.14
CA GLN A 41 -11.38 -5.77 -20.71
C GLN A 41 -10.97 -6.28 -19.32
N GLU A 42 -11.97 -6.51 -18.46
CA GLU A 42 -11.79 -7.05 -17.10
C GLU A 42 -11.10 -8.43 -17.08
N SER A 43 -11.21 -9.25 -18.13
CA SER A 43 -10.54 -10.57 -18.17
C SER A 43 -9.01 -10.46 -18.31
N GLU A 44 -8.52 -9.45 -19.03
CA GLU A 44 -7.10 -9.31 -19.36
C GLU A 44 -6.30 -8.72 -18.20
N SER A 45 -6.88 -7.76 -17.47
CA SER A 45 -6.22 -7.16 -16.31
C SER A 45 -6.08 -8.14 -15.13
N ASP A 46 -7.04 -9.04 -14.90
CA ASP A 46 -6.93 -10.11 -13.90
C ASP A 46 -5.79 -11.07 -14.24
N THR A 47 -5.66 -11.37 -15.53
CA THR A 47 -4.58 -12.20 -16.07
C THR A 47 -3.23 -11.50 -15.90
N LEU A 48 -3.14 -10.19 -16.13
CA LEU A 48 -1.92 -9.40 -15.94
C LEU A 48 -1.45 -9.40 -14.48
N TYR A 49 -2.37 -9.16 -13.54
CA TYR A 49 -2.05 -9.27 -12.11
C TYR A 49 -1.54 -10.66 -11.76
N ARG A 50 -2.24 -11.73 -12.17
CA ARG A 50 -1.80 -13.12 -11.92
C ARG A 50 -0.41 -13.39 -12.47
N ASN A 51 -0.14 -12.99 -13.72
CA ASN A 51 1.15 -13.21 -14.38
C ASN A 51 2.30 -12.46 -13.69
N ARG A 52 2.07 -11.20 -13.27
CA ARG A 52 3.11 -10.41 -12.56
C ARG A 52 3.31 -10.87 -11.13
N PHE A 53 2.24 -11.24 -10.42
CA PHE A 53 2.36 -11.92 -9.13
C PHE A 53 3.20 -13.18 -9.29
N ASP A 54 2.92 -14.03 -10.28
CA ASP A 54 3.68 -15.26 -10.52
C ASP A 54 5.14 -14.99 -10.88
N TYR A 55 5.41 -13.96 -11.68
CA TYR A 55 6.76 -13.50 -12.01
C TYR A 55 7.56 -13.09 -10.77
N PHE A 56 7.03 -12.17 -9.95
CA PHE A 56 7.72 -11.68 -8.75
C PHE A 56 7.84 -12.73 -7.66
N MET A 57 6.84 -13.62 -7.51
CA MET A 57 6.88 -14.74 -6.56
C MET A 57 7.95 -15.76 -6.95
N THR A 58 8.07 -16.08 -8.23
CA THR A 58 9.12 -16.96 -8.77
C THR A 58 10.51 -16.35 -8.57
N HIS A 59 10.68 -15.05 -8.85
CA HIS A 59 11.96 -14.34 -8.64
C HIS A 59 12.34 -14.20 -7.16
N ALA A 60 11.36 -14.07 -6.26
CA ALA A 60 11.59 -14.09 -4.83
C ALA A 60 11.93 -15.50 -4.27
N LYS A 61 12.00 -16.53 -5.12
CA LYS A 61 12.18 -17.95 -4.75
C LYS A 61 11.14 -18.43 -3.74
N LYS A 62 9.89 -17.95 -3.82
CA LYS A 62 8.80 -18.34 -2.93
C LYS A 62 7.66 -18.94 -3.73
N THR A 63 7.12 -20.06 -3.26
CA THR A 63 5.95 -20.66 -3.92
C THR A 63 4.66 -20.06 -3.34
N LYS A 64 3.56 -20.06 -4.11
CA LYS A 64 2.21 -19.72 -3.61
C LYS A 64 1.78 -20.55 -2.38
N LYS A 65 2.37 -21.73 -2.16
CA LYS A 65 2.13 -22.57 -0.98
C LYS A 65 2.84 -22.08 0.28
N ASP A 66 3.89 -21.26 0.15
CA ASP A 66 4.71 -20.79 1.27
C ASP A 66 4.28 -19.41 1.79
N ILE A 67 3.45 -18.69 1.03
CA ILE A 67 3.02 -17.32 1.39
C ILE A 67 1.52 -17.32 1.65
N GLN A 68 1.12 -16.92 2.85
CA GLN A 68 -0.26 -16.57 3.13
C GLN A 68 -0.60 -15.22 2.47
N LEU A 69 -0.83 -15.22 1.15
CA LEU A 69 -1.15 -14.02 0.35
C LEU A 69 -2.23 -13.18 1.01
N SER A 70 -3.24 -13.83 1.59
CA SER A 70 -4.32 -13.14 2.30
C SER A 70 -3.84 -12.21 3.42
N GLN A 71 -2.65 -12.38 4.00
CA GLN A 71 -2.10 -11.48 5.04
C GLN A 71 -1.59 -10.14 4.47
N TRP A 72 -1.36 -10.07 3.17
CA TRP A 72 -0.71 -8.94 2.50
C TRP A 72 -1.65 -8.11 1.63
N THR A 73 -2.96 -8.40 1.66
CA THR A 73 -3.97 -7.75 0.80
C THR A 73 -4.03 -6.24 1.00
N GLN A 74 -3.91 -5.77 2.24
CA GLN A 74 -3.84 -4.33 2.54
C GLN A 74 -2.57 -3.70 1.96
N ILE A 75 -1.42 -4.38 2.06
CA ILE A 75 -0.15 -3.88 1.52
C ILE A 75 -0.18 -3.83 -0.01
N ALA A 76 -0.82 -4.81 -0.64
CA ALA A 76 -1.08 -4.84 -2.08
C ALA A 76 -1.96 -3.66 -2.55
N ALA A 77 -2.85 -3.15 -1.71
CA ALA A 77 -3.74 -2.04 -2.04
C ALA A 77 -3.08 -0.65 -1.96
N ILE A 78 -1.87 -0.55 -1.39
CA ILE A 78 -1.18 0.73 -1.18
C ILE A 78 -0.87 1.44 -2.51
N PRO A 79 -0.24 0.79 -3.51
CA PRO A 79 0.01 1.44 -4.79
C PRO A 79 -1.30 1.84 -5.50
N ILE A 80 -2.35 1.05 -5.35
CA ILE A 80 -3.66 1.31 -5.97
C ILE A 80 -4.20 2.67 -5.52
N GLY A 81 -4.22 2.94 -4.21
CA GLY A 81 -4.69 4.22 -3.69
C GLY A 81 -3.90 5.42 -4.23
N PHE A 82 -2.57 5.27 -4.43
CA PHE A 82 -1.75 6.33 -5.01
C PHE A 82 -1.98 6.50 -6.53
N SER A 83 -2.28 5.42 -7.25
CA SER A 83 -2.44 5.47 -8.71
C SER A 83 -3.82 5.90 -9.18
N SER A 84 -4.85 5.76 -8.34
CA SER A 84 -6.23 6.00 -8.75
C SER A 84 -6.55 7.48 -8.94
N ASN A 85 -7.42 7.78 -9.89
CA ASN A 85 -7.90 9.12 -10.21
C ASN A 85 -9.20 9.46 -9.48
N THR A 86 -9.94 8.43 -9.06
CA THR A 86 -11.17 8.60 -8.28
C THR A 86 -11.20 7.63 -7.11
N ILE A 87 -12.04 7.96 -6.12
CA ILE A 87 -12.21 7.09 -4.96
C ILE A 87 -12.87 5.75 -5.31
N ASP A 88 -13.81 5.75 -6.27
CA ASP A 88 -14.49 4.53 -6.70
C ASP A 88 -13.53 3.62 -7.47
N GLU A 89 -12.66 4.19 -8.30
CA GLU A 89 -11.55 3.46 -8.93
C GLU A 89 -10.63 2.84 -7.86
N ALA A 90 -10.25 3.61 -6.84
CA ALA A 90 -9.41 3.09 -5.75
C ALA A 90 -10.07 1.91 -5.01
N LYS A 91 -11.38 1.99 -4.75
CA LYS A 91 -12.16 0.93 -4.10
C LYS A 91 -12.23 -0.31 -4.98
N GLU A 92 -12.70 -0.17 -6.22
CA GLU A 92 -12.96 -1.30 -7.10
C GLU A 92 -11.67 -2.02 -7.50
N GLU A 93 -10.62 -1.27 -7.83
CA GLU A 93 -9.33 -1.86 -8.18
C GLU A 93 -8.68 -2.56 -6.98
N ALA A 94 -8.82 -2.03 -5.77
CA ALA A 94 -8.34 -2.71 -4.56
C ALA A 94 -9.10 -4.00 -4.26
N LYS A 95 -10.44 -4.01 -4.43
CA LYS A 95 -11.25 -5.24 -4.30
C LYS A 95 -10.86 -6.26 -5.36
N ARG A 96 -10.64 -5.80 -6.59
CA ARG A 96 -10.20 -6.61 -7.72
C ARG A 96 -8.85 -7.27 -7.48
N CYS A 97 -7.82 -6.49 -7.13
CA CYS A 97 -6.52 -7.01 -6.76
C CYS A 97 -6.62 -8.01 -5.59
N THR A 98 -7.45 -7.72 -4.59
CA THR A 98 -7.62 -8.59 -3.42
C THR A 98 -8.30 -9.91 -3.75
N ARG A 99 -9.27 -9.94 -4.68
CA ARG A 99 -9.94 -11.17 -5.13
C ARG A 99 -8.97 -12.20 -5.71
N ILE A 100 -7.87 -11.74 -6.31
CA ILE A 100 -6.82 -12.63 -6.84
C ILE A 100 -6.04 -13.32 -5.69
N MET A 101 -6.02 -12.71 -4.51
CA MET A 101 -5.28 -13.19 -3.33
C MET A 101 -6.17 -13.96 -2.35
N THR A 102 -7.46 -13.64 -2.28
CA THR A 102 -8.43 -14.27 -1.36
C THR A 102 -9.89 -13.93 -1.68
N ASP A 103 -10.79 -14.90 -1.49
CA ASP A 103 -12.25 -14.70 -1.60
C ASP A 103 -12.87 -14.07 -0.34
N ASN A 104 -12.07 -13.76 0.69
CA ASN A 104 -12.58 -13.19 1.92
C ASN A 104 -13.08 -11.75 1.71
N LYS A 105 -14.40 -11.57 1.66
CA LYS A 105 -15.05 -10.26 1.50
C LYS A 105 -14.57 -9.21 2.49
N LYS A 106 -14.33 -9.58 3.76
CA LYS A 106 -13.81 -8.64 4.77
C LYS A 106 -12.44 -8.10 4.38
N LYS A 107 -11.55 -8.93 3.82
CA LYS A 107 -10.23 -8.49 3.36
C LYS A 107 -10.32 -7.58 2.13
N GLN A 108 -11.30 -7.81 1.26
CA GLN A 108 -11.57 -6.95 0.11
C GLN A 108 -12.05 -5.57 0.57
N GLU A 109 -12.96 -5.50 1.54
CA GLU A 109 -13.41 -4.22 2.12
C GLU A 109 -12.29 -3.51 2.90
N GLU A 110 -11.46 -4.23 3.66
CA GLU A 110 -10.30 -3.65 4.35
C GLU A 110 -9.24 -3.09 3.38
N ALA A 111 -9.06 -3.72 2.22
CA ALA A 111 -8.17 -3.24 1.15
C ALA A 111 -8.76 -2.02 0.44
N ALA A 112 -10.04 -2.04 0.10
CA ALA A 112 -10.76 -0.91 -0.50
C ALA A 112 -10.74 0.32 0.41
N LEU A 113 -10.96 0.12 1.71
CA LEU A 113 -10.87 1.16 2.71
C LEU A 113 -9.47 1.79 2.75
N LEU A 114 -8.41 0.98 2.81
CA LEU A 114 -7.05 1.50 2.83
C LEU A 114 -6.69 2.25 1.54
N ALA A 115 -7.05 1.71 0.37
CA ALA A 115 -6.83 2.40 -0.90
C ALA A 115 -7.57 3.74 -0.97
N SER A 116 -8.81 3.80 -0.46
CA SER A 116 -9.58 5.04 -0.36
C SER A 116 -8.87 6.08 0.50
N LEU A 117 -8.36 5.67 1.67
CA LEU A 117 -7.66 6.60 2.57
C LEU A 117 -6.36 7.13 1.96
N ILE A 118 -5.61 6.28 1.26
CA ILE A 118 -4.40 6.69 0.54
C ILE A 118 -4.74 7.66 -0.58
N PHE A 119 -5.81 7.38 -1.35
CA PHE A 119 -6.31 8.30 -2.37
C PHE A 119 -6.65 9.67 -1.76
N LEU A 120 -7.41 9.70 -0.66
CA LEU A 120 -7.74 10.95 0.02
C LEU A 120 -6.50 11.74 0.47
N GLY A 121 -5.51 11.05 1.06
CA GLY A 121 -4.25 11.69 1.44
C GLY A 121 -3.50 12.25 0.22
N LYS A 122 -3.43 11.48 -0.87
CA LYS A 122 -2.83 11.90 -2.15
C LYS A 122 -3.48 13.17 -2.70
N GLU A 123 -4.81 13.28 -2.61
CA GLU A 123 -5.58 14.45 -3.04
C GLU A 123 -5.51 15.63 -2.04
N GLY A 124 -4.69 15.52 -0.99
CA GLY A 124 -4.47 16.59 -0.01
C GLY A 124 -5.61 16.77 0.99
N VAL A 125 -6.49 15.77 1.15
CA VAL A 125 -7.56 15.82 2.15
C VAL A 125 -6.95 15.79 3.56
N PRO A 126 -7.35 16.71 4.45
CA PRO A 126 -6.81 16.75 5.82
C PRO A 126 -7.18 15.48 6.60
N LYS A 127 -6.24 14.98 7.41
CA LYS A 127 -6.44 13.76 8.23
C LYS A 127 -7.61 13.89 9.21
N GLU A 128 -7.94 15.11 9.63
CA GLU A 128 -9.08 15.44 10.50
C GLU A 128 -10.44 15.15 9.82
N ALA A 129 -10.48 15.07 8.48
CA ALA A 129 -11.67 14.71 7.74
C ALA A 129 -11.93 13.19 7.70
N ILE A 130 -10.94 12.37 8.03
CA ILE A 130 -11.03 10.90 7.95
C ILE A 130 -12.21 10.34 8.77
N PRO A 131 -12.47 10.75 10.02
CA PRO A 131 -13.61 10.23 10.78
C PRO A 131 -14.96 10.44 10.08
N PHE A 132 -15.17 11.62 9.48
CA PHE A 132 -16.40 11.94 8.74
C PHE A 132 -16.54 11.08 7.49
N PHE A 133 -15.44 10.92 6.76
CA PHE A 133 -15.40 10.04 5.59
C PHE A 133 -15.76 8.59 5.95
N LEU A 134 -15.19 8.05 7.03
CA LEU A 134 -15.45 6.68 7.47
C LEU A 134 -16.90 6.47 7.90
N GLU A 135 -17.51 7.45 8.56
CA GLU A 135 -18.90 7.38 8.95
C GLU A 135 -19.84 7.48 7.74
N ALA A 136 -19.58 8.40 6.81
CA ALA A 136 -20.41 8.58 5.62
C ALA A 136 -20.33 7.39 4.64
N GLU A 137 -19.13 6.90 4.34
CA GLU A 137 -18.92 5.93 3.26
C GLU A 137 -18.97 4.48 3.74
N TYR A 138 -18.53 4.22 4.97
CA TYR A 138 -18.39 2.86 5.51
C TYR A 138 -19.29 2.60 6.72
N ASN A 139 -20.10 3.58 7.15
CA ASN A 139 -20.87 3.52 8.39
C ASN A 139 -19.98 3.09 9.59
N LEU A 140 -18.73 3.56 9.61
CA LEU A 140 -17.69 3.08 10.50
C LEU A 140 -17.25 4.16 11.49
N LYS A 141 -17.57 3.95 12.77
CA LYS A 141 -16.99 4.73 13.88
C LYS A 141 -15.65 4.14 14.30
N LEU A 142 -14.58 4.95 14.25
CA LEU A 142 -13.25 4.56 14.69
C LEU A 142 -13.25 4.28 16.19
N THR A 143 -12.84 3.07 16.58
CA THR A 143 -12.55 2.75 17.97
C THR A 143 -11.24 1.96 18.08
N PRO A 144 -10.41 2.17 19.12
CA PRO A 144 -9.07 1.59 19.21
C PRO A 144 -9.00 0.06 19.18
N LYS A 145 -10.10 -0.63 19.52
CA LYS A 145 -10.14 -2.09 19.69
C LYS A 145 -10.57 -2.86 18.44
N LYS A 146 -10.98 -2.18 17.36
CA LYS A 146 -11.67 -2.84 16.22
C LYS A 146 -10.74 -3.58 15.26
N SER A 147 -9.61 -3.00 14.88
CA SER A 147 -8.67 -3.62 13.92
C SER A 147 -7.30 -2.94 13.93
N PRO A 148 -6.25 -3.61 13.40
CA PRO A 148 -4.97 -2.95 13.16
C PRO A 148 -5.11 -1.70 12.29
N LEU A 149 -5.88 -1.75 11.20
CA LEU A 149 -6.10 -0.57 10.36
C LEU A 149 -6.77 0.59 11.13
N ALA A 150 -7.79 0.31 11.94
CA ALA A 150 -8.43 1.35 12.77
C ALA A 150 -7.45 1.99 13.76
N ARG A 151 -6.54 1.20 14.35
CA ARG A 151 -5.47 1.72 15.20
C ARG A 151 -4.50 2.60 14.41
N ALA A 152 -4.05 2.13 13.24
CA ALA A 152 -3.14 2.89 12.39
C ALA A 152 -3.74 4.24 11.96
N ILE A 153 -5.06 4.30 11.72
CA ILE A 153 -5.77 5.55 11.39
C ILE A 153 -5.84 6.48 12.60
N LEU A 154 -6.18 5.98 13.79
CA LEU A 154 -6.23 6.79 15.01
C LEU A 154 -4.85 7.36 15.35
N ASP A 155 -3.82 6.53 15.22
CA ASP A 155 -2.43 6.94 15.41
C ASP A 155 -2.06 7.98 14.35
N LEU A 156 -2.48 7.84 13.08
CA LEU A 156 -2.19 8.83 12.03
C LEU A 156 -2.76 10.21 12.36
N ILE A 157 -4.05 10.25 12.76
CA ILE A 157 -4.75 11.50 13.08
C ILE A 157 -4.05 12.26 14.21
N SER A 158 -3.48 11.52 15.17
CA SER A 158 -2.89 12.09 16.39
C SER A 158 -1.43 12.57 16.22
N GLN A 159 -0.81 12.34 15.06
CA GLN A 159 0.62 12.56 14.86
C GLN A 159 0.87 13.73 13.89
N GLU A 160 1.97 14.44 14.07
CA GLU A 160 2.26 15.68 13.34
C GLU A 160 3.23 15.50 12.16
N SER A 161 4.01 14.42 12.17
CA SER A 161 4.98 14.11 11.13
C SER A 161 5.05 12.63 10.79
N PHE A 162 5.64 12.32 9.63
CA PHE A 162 5.87 10.96 9.19
C PHE A 162 6.74 10.18 10.19
N GLU A 163 7.83 10.78 10.67
CA GLU A 163 8.73 10.15 11.64
C GLU A 163 8.04 9.91 12.97
N SER A 164 7.29 10.88 13.49
CA SER A 164 6.56 10.71 14.76
C SER A 164 5.53 9.59 14.64
N TYR A 165 4.82 9.54 13.51
CA TYR A 165 3.87 8.49 13.21
C TYR A 165 4.52 7.11 13.10
N LEU A 166 5.63 6.98 12.38
CA LEU A 166 6.35 5.71 12.29
C LEU A 166 6.97 5.28 13.60
N GLU A 167 7.58 6.20 14.35
CA GLU A 167 8.18 5.96 15.67
C GLU A 167 7.12 5.43 16.65
N HIS A 168 5.92 6.03 16.65
CA HIS A 168 4.80 5.56 17.47
C HIS A 168 4.40 4.11 17.14
N ASN A 169 4.55 3.71 15.88
CA ASN A 169 4.11 2.43 15.37
C ASN A 169 5.23 1.38 15.22
N LYS A 170 6.52 1.75 15.36
CA LYS A 170 7.66 0.86 15.08
C LYS A 170 7.73 -0.37 15.99
N LEU A 171 7.22 -0.25 17.22
CA LEU A 171 7.21 -1.31 18.23
C LEU A 171 6.08 -2.32 18.02
N ALA A 172 5.26 -2.15 16.99
CA ALA A 172 4.23 -3.12 16.68
C ALA A 172 4.86 -4.48 16.36
N LYS A 173 4.38 -5.52 17.06
CA LYS A 173 4.91 -6.89 16.91
C LYS A 173 4.82 -7.40 15.46
N ARG A 174 3.83 -6.94 14.68
CA ARG A 174 3.56 -7.40 13.31
C ARG A 174 4.23 -6.51 12.26
N ARG A 175 5.06 -7.11 11.39
CA ARG A 175 5.74 -6.43 10.27
C ARG A 175 4.77 -5.84 9.24
N SER A 176 3.67 -6.54 8.96
CA SER A 176 2.60 -6.02 8.09
C SER A 176 1.99 -4.71 8.59
N TYR A 177 1.97 -4.50 9.91
CA TYR A 177 1.44 -3.27 10.49
C TYR A 177 2.37 -2.07 10.23
N THR A 178 3.68 -2.23 10.40
CA THR A 178 4.65 -1.16 10.13
C THR A 178 4.71 -0.80 8.64
N LEU A 179 4.56 -1.78 7.73
CA LEU A 179 4.42 -1.52 6.29
C LEU A 179 3.15 -0.71 5.98
N LEU A 180 2.03 -1.09 6.61
CA LEU A 180 0.74 -0.40 6.46
C LEU A 180 0.84 1.05 6.93
N CYS A 181 1.39 1.29 8.12
CA CYS A 181 1.64 2.63 8.63
C CYS A 181 2.56 3.42 7.71
N GLY A 182 3.61 2.81 7.15
CA GLY A 182 4.48 3.49 6.19
C GLY A 182 3.76 3.96 4.94
N GLY A 183 2.86 3.15 4.38
CA GLY A 183 2.10 3.52 3.19
C GLY A 183 1.05 4.58 3.46
N LEU A 184 0.29 4.41 4.54
CA LEU A 184 -0.71 5.37 4.97
C LEU A 184 -0.07 6.71 5.38
N GLY A 185 1.04 6.66 6.12
CA GLY A 185 1.78 7.85 6.55
C GLY A 185 2.31 8.66 5.36
N GLN A 186 2.83 8.01 4.33
CA GLN A 186 3.29 8.70 3.12
C GLN A 186 2.16 9.46 2.42
N ALA A 187 0.92 9.00 2.53
CA ALA A 187 -0.20 9.68 1.90
C ALA A 187 -0.56 10.99 2.59
N PHE A 188 -0.26 11.16 3.89
CA PHE A 188 -0.69 12.32 4.67
C PHE A 188 0.46 13.18 5.20
N PHE A 189 1.70 12.72 5.08
CA PHE A 189 2.88 13.44 5.52
C PHE A 189 3.95 13.46 4.42
N PRO A 190 4.69 14.57 4.27
CA PRO A 190 5.87 14.58 3.43
C PRO A 190 6.89 13.56 3.96
N LEU A 191 7.54 12.85 3.04
CA LEU A 191 8.59 11.93 3.41
C LEU A 191 9.89 12.70 3.71
N PRO A 192 10.64 12.34 4.75
CA PRO A 192 11.92 12.96 5.03
C PRO A 192 12.95 12.54 3.98
N ALA A 193 13.54 13.51 3.28
CA ALA A 193 14.51 13.24 2.21
C ALA A 193 15.67 12.33 2.64
N SER A 194 16.14 12.46 3.89
CA SER A 194 17.19 11.59 4.44
C SER A 194 16.76 10.12 4.52
N LEU A 195 15.53 9.85 4.95
CA LEU A 195 14.96 8.49 5.01
C LEU A 195 14.67 7.94 3.61
N SER A 196 14.15 8.80 2.72
CA SER A 196 13.88 8.45 1.33
C SER A 196 15.16 8.03 0.60
N ASN A 197 16.21 8.86 0.65
CA ASN A 197 17.49 8.58 0.01
C ASN A 197 18.15 7.32 0.57
N ALA A 198 18.25 7.21 1.90
CA ALA A 198 18.82 6.03 2.53
C ALA A 198 18.05 4.74 2.18
N THR A 199 16.73 4.83 2.04
CA THR A 199 15.91 3.69 1.63
C THR A 199 16.14 3.30 0.18
N LEU A 200 16.21 4.28 -0.73
CA LEU A 200 16.48 4.04 -2.15
C LEU A 200 17.88 3.43 -2.39
N ASP A 201 18.86 3.76 -1.56
CA ASP A 201 20.22 3.22 -1.66
C ASP A 201 20.32 1.77 -1.20
N LEU A 202 19.40 1.31 -0.35
CA LEU A 202 19.35 -0.07 0.13
C LEU A 202 18.50 -1.00 -0.75
N LEU A 203 17.74 -0.45 -1.70
CA LEU A 203 16.88 -1.23 -2.58
C LEU A 203 17.66 -1.89 -3.71
N HIS A 204 17.26 -3.13 -4.03
CA HIS A 204 17.70 -3.78 -5.28
C HIS A 204 17.28 -2.94 -6.49
N GLU A 205 18.13 -2.90 -7.53
CA GLU A 205 17.94 -2.03 -8.70
C GLU A 205 16.56 -2.17 -9.36
N ASP A 206 16.02 -3.39 -9.46
CA ASP A 206 14.66 -3.58 -10.01
C ASP A 206 13.57 -2.92 -9.15
N TYR A 207 13.66 -3.00 -7.82
CA TYR A 207 12.70 -2.37 -6.91
C TYR A 207 12.89 -0.86 -6.90
N LYS A 208 14.14 -0.39 -6.92
CA LYS A 208 14.48 1.02 -7.05
C LYS A 208 13.86 1.59 -8.33
N ARG A 209 14.02 0.92 -9.48
CA ARG A 209 13.41 1.32 -10.76
C ARG A 209 11.88 1.41 -10.66
N ILE A 210 11.21 0.42 -10.06
CA ILE A 210 9.75 0.44 -9.90
C ILE A 210 9.32 1.61 -9.02
N VAL A 211 9.95 1.81 -7.86
CA VAL A 211 9.62 2.91 -6.94
C VAL A 211 9.80 4.27 -7.60
N LEU A 212 10.94 4.50 -8.24
CA LEU A 212 11.24 5.76 -8.92
C LEU A 212 10.27 6.02 -10.08
N SER A 213 9.98 5.00 -10.89
CA SER A 213 9.03 5.11 -12.00
C SER A 213 7.63 5.41 -11.48
N PHE A 214 7.19 4.71 -10.43
CA PHE A 214 5.87 4.92 -9.84
C PHE A 214 5.71 6.32 -9.25
N HIS A 215 6.69 6.80 -8.49
CA HIS A 215 6.66 8.15 -7.94
C HIS A 215 6.62 9.20 -9.04
N LYS A 216 7.42 9.02 -10.11
CA LYS A 216 7.43 9.94 -11.25
C LYS A 216 6.09 9.94 -12.01
N THR A 217 5.54 8.77 -12.28
CA THR A 217 4.33 8.61 -13.09
C THR A 217 3.08 9.14 -12.38
N TYR A 218 3.00 9.00 -11.07
CA TYR A 218 1.84 9.44 -10.27
C TYR A 218 2.11 10.70 -9.43
N ASP A 219 3.17 11.45 -9.76
CA ASP A 219 3.58 12.72 -9.13
C ASP A 219 3.62 12.66 -7.59
N LEU A 220 4.28 11.64 -7.05
CA LEU A 220 4.40 11.45 -5.61
C LEU A 220 5.68 12.10 -5.07
N ALA A 221 5.55 12.84 -3.98
CA ALA A 221 6.68 13.46 -3.28
C ALA A 221 7.67 12.41 -2.71
N PHE A 222 8.95 12.82 -2.66
CA PHE A 222 10.06 12.12 -2.02
C PHE A 222 10.43 12.72 -0.67
#